data_AF-A0A9E1TCS6-F1
#
_entry.id   AF-A0A9E1TCS6-F1
#
_cell.length_a   1.000
_cell.length_b   1.000
_cell.length_c   1.000
_cell.angle_alpha   90.00
_cell.angle_beta   90.00
_cell.angle_gamma   90.00
#
_symmetry.space_group_name_H-M   'P 1'
#
loop_
_entity.id
_entity.type
_entity.pdbx_description
1 polymer ?
#
loop_
_entity_poly.entity_id
_entity_poly.type
_entity_poly.pdbx_seq_one_letter_code
_entity_poly.pdbx_strand_id
1 'polypeptide(L)'
;MRRNGRVLLALGVAFTLIAGACGSDAAEEAAPAATTAAAPATTAAAPATPATTAAPTAPATTATPITVPASGLAAVCPSPLVIQTDWFPEAEHGPMYQMIGDGYSVDADNKVVSGPGQLGGAPLGIDIEVRTGGPAIGWAPVSSYMYTDDSIHLGYRSTDQQVLEYSDAPMLSVVAPLEKNPQMVMWDTDAHPNVRSLADLGSEGITINVFGGGTFADVFVAEGIWSADQVDPSYDGSPARFVADQTIAQQGFASAEP
;
A
#
# COMPACT_ATOMS: atom_id res chain seq x y z
N MET A 1 -41.73 -8.99 -48.77
CA MET A 1 -42.10 -7.92 -49.73
C MET A 1 -42.25 -6.60 -48.96
N ARG A 2 -41.47 -5.57 -49.36
CA ARG A 2 -41.63 -4.09 -49.19
C ARG A 2 -41.76 -3.52 -47.75
N ARG A 3 -40.73 -2.80 -47.25
CA ARG A 3 -40.42 -1.33 -47.36
C ARG A 3 -41.43 -0.47 -46.59
N ASN A 4 -41.14 0.64 -45.92
CA ASN A 4 -39.99 1.48 -45.58
C ASN A 4 -40.59 2.67 -44.78
N GLY A 5 -39.81 3.44 -44.02
CA GLY A 5 -40.13 4.86 -43.84
C GLY A 5 -39.57 5.57 -42.61
N ARG A 6 -38.36 6.13 -42.74
CA ARG A 6 -37.77 7.16 -41.87
C ARG A 6 -38.35 8.55 -42.18
N VAL A 7 -38.55 9.39 -41.16
CA VAL A 7 -38.60 10.88 -41.19
C VAL A 7 -38.17 11.34 -39.77
N LEU A 8 -37.03 11.95 -39.42
CA LEU A 8 -36.31 13.19 -39.80
C LEU A 8 -37.05 14.52 -39.51
N LEU A 9 -36.61 15.24 -38.45
CA LEU A 9 -36.47 16.72 -38.31
C LEU A 9 -35.93 16.96 -36.86
N ALA A 10 -34.72 17.43 -36.54
CA ALA A 10 -33.93 18.62 -36.92
C ALA A 10 -34.43 19.95 -36.33
N LEU A 11 -33.67 20.51 -35.37
CA LEU A 11 -33.33 21.92 -35.06
C LEU A 11 -32.79 21.94 -33.60
N GLY A 12 -31.61 22.43 -33.22
CA GLY A 12 -30.69 23.38 -33.84
C GLY A 12 -30.82 24.76 -33.18
N VAL A 13 -30.19 24.99 -32.02
CA VAL A 13 -29.90 26.34 -31.49
C VAL A 13 -28.50 26.36 -30.85
N ALA A 14 -27.65 27.20 -31.43
CA ALA A 14 -26.35 27.64 -30.93
C ALA A 14 -26.46 29.09 -30.39
N PHE A 15 -25.35 29.62 -29.84
CA PHE A 15 -25.07 30.95 -29.24
C PHE A 15 -25.23 30.98 -27.70
N THR A 16 -24.28 31.47 -26.86
CA THR A 16 -23.10 32.34 -27.09
C THR A 16 -22.14 32.30 -25.88
N LEU A 17 -20.85 32.59 -26.13
CA LEU A 17 -19.82 32.93 -25.15
C LEU A 17 -20.15 34.20 -24.33
N ILE A 18 -19.77 34.20 -23.05
CA ILE A 18 -19.37 35.41 -22.30
C ILE A 18 -18.07 35.11 -21.56
N ALA A 19 -16.99 35.78 -22.00
CA ALA A 19 -15.76 35.93 -21.23
C ALA A 19 -15.89 37.20 -20.37
N GLY A 20 -15.62 37.07 -19.06
CA GLY A 20 -15.45 38.19 -18.14
C GLY A 20 -13.99 38.26 -17.69
N ALA A 21 -13.29 39.28 -18.17
CA ALA A 21 -11.95 39.64 -17.77
C ALA A 21 -11.96 40.36 -16.41
N CYS A 22 -10.89 40.20 -15.64
CA CYS A 22 -10.39 41.26 -14.76
C CYS A 22 -8.86 41.19 -14.81
N GLY A 23 -8.28 42.12 -15.58
CA GLY A 23 -6.87 42.44 -15.57
C GLY A 23 -6.64 43.73 -14.80
N SER A 24 -5.41 43.90 -14.29
CA SER A 24 -4.83 45.19 -13.96
C SER A 24 -3.35 45.15 -14.36
N ASP A 25 -3.05 45.96 -15.37
CA ASP A 25 -1.75 46.21 -15.99
C ASP A 25 -0.74 46.90 -15.04
N ALA A 26 0.54 46.60 -15.26
CA ALA A 26 1.56 47.62 -15.45
C ALA A 26 2.62 47.06 -16.42
N ALA A 27 2.73 47.71 -17.58
CA ALA A 27 3.64 47.39 -18.67
C ALA A 27 5.04 47.97 -18.44
N GLU A 28 6.07 47.32 -18.99
CA GLU A 28 7.16 48.00 -19.66
C GLU A 28 7.71 47.11 -20.79
N GLU A 29 7.92 47.72 -21.96
CA GLU A 29 8.12 47.11 -23.27
C GLU A 29 9.61 47.05 -23.70
N ALA A 30 9.96 45.93 -24.34
CA ALA A 30 10.95 45.66 -25.40
C ALA A 30 12.40 46.18 -25.35
N ALA A 31 13.36 45.26 -25.55
CA ALA A 31 14.07 45.06 -26.84
C ALA A 31 15.13 43.93 -26.76
N PRO A 32 15.53 43.29 -27.88
CA PRO A 32 16.24 42.00 -27.90
C PRO A 32 17.76 42.13 -28.07
N ALA A 33 18.54 41.15 -27.59
CA ALA A 33 19.92 40.97 -28.04
C ALA A 33 20.49 39.56 -27.83
N ALA A 34 21.09 39.07 -28.91
CA ALA A 34 22.29 38.22 -28.99
C ALA A 34 22.21 36.73 -28.61
N THR A 35 22.17 35.91 -29.66
CA THR A 35 22.77 34.58 -29.76
C THR A 35 24.24 34.58 -29.34
N THR A 36 24.61 33.71 -28.39
CA THR A 36 25.96 33.15 -28.31
C THR A 36 25.86 31.65 -28.01
N ALA A 37 26.37 30.84 -28.94
CA ALA A 37 26.54 29.41 -28.75
C ALA A 37 27.67 29.15 -27.74
N ALA A 38 27.41 28.31 -26.74
CA ALA A 38 28.42 27.80 -25.82
C ALA A 38 28.70 26.31 -26.14
N ALA A 39 29.98 25.98 -26.28
CA ALA A 39 30.52 24.66 -26.59
C ALA A 39 30.26 23.63 -25.45
N PRO A 40 30.25 22.32 -25.74
CA PRO A 40 29.98 21.30 -24.73
C PRO A 40 31.20 21.10 -23.82
N ALA A 41 30.99 21.16 -22.51
CA ALA A 41 31.98 20.76 -21.52
C ALA A 41 31.93 19.24 -21.34
N THR A 42 32.95 18.55 -21.84
CA THR A 42 33.21 17.14 -21.53
C THR A 42 33.67 17.01 -20.07
N THR A 43 32.83 16.46 -19.20
CA THR A 43 33.25 15.96 -17.89
C THR A 43 33.31 14.43 -17.96
N ALA A 44 34.53 13.89 -17.89
CA ALA A 44 34.75 12.47 -17.75
C ALA A 44 34.32 12.04 -16.34
N ALA A 45 33.27 11.23 -16.25
CA ALA A 45 32.86 10.59 -15.00
C ALA A 45 33.83 9.44 -14.68
N ALA A 46 34.48 9.51 -13.53
CA ALA A 46 35.25 8.40 -12.97
C ALA A 46 34.29 7.28 -12.50
N PRO A 47 34.68 6.00 -12.57
CA PRO A 47 33.82 4.91 -12.13
C PRO A 47 33.67 4.93 -10.60
N ALA A 48 32.45 5.10 -10.12
CA ALA A 48 32.10 4.93 -8.72
C ALA A 48 31.98 3.43 -8.41
N THR A 49 32.89 2.92 -7.58
CA THR A 49 32.77 1.61 -6.95
C THR A 49 31.55 1.60 -6.01
N PRO A 50 30.70 0.56 -6.00
CA PRO A 50 29.58 0.49 -5.06
C PRO A 50 30.14 0.29 -3.65
N ALA A 51 30.00 1.30 -2.79
CA ALA A 51 30.21 1.13 -1.37
C ALA A 51 29.01 0.37 -0.80
N THR A 52 29.20 -0.91 -0.45
CA THR A 52 28.24 -1.68 0.35
C THR A 52 28.16 -1.03 1.73
N THR A 53 27.23 -0.08 1.89
CA THR A 53 26.94 0.51 3.19
C THR A 53 26.14 -0.53 3.96
N ALA A 54 26.80 -1.19 4.91
CA ALA A 54 26.11 -2.04 5.87
C ALA A 54 25.03 -1.20 6.57
N ALA A 55 23.78 -1.67 6.51
CA ALA A 55 22.68 -1.03 7.21
C ALA A 55 23.03 -0.89 8.70
N PRO A 56 22.81 0.27 9.34
CA PRO A 56 23.08 0.41 10.76
C PRO A 56 22.15 -0.56 11.51
N THR A 57 22.73 -1.42 12.33
CA THR A 57 21.97 -2.25 13.27
C THR A 57 21.25 -1.31 14.23
N ALA A 58 19.93 -1.18 14.06
CA ALA A 58 19.10 -0.44 14.99
C ALA A 58 19.30 -1.04 16.40
N PRO A 59 19.53 -0.23 17.44
CA PRO A 59 19.61 -0.73 18.79
C PRO A 59 18.29 -1.45 19.12
N ALA A 60 18.38 -2.69 19.61
CA ALA A 60 17.23 -3.36 20.18
C ALA A 60 16.71 -2.48 21.34
N THR A 61 15.56 -1.85 21.13
CA THR A 61 14.92 -1.08 22.19
C THR A 61 14.41 -2.09 23.20
N THR A 62 15.05 -2.18 24.36
CA THR A 62 14.54 -2.99 25.47
C THR A 62 13.15 -2.47 25.81
N ALA A 63 12.10 -3.16 25.36
CA ALA A 63 10.74 -2.82 25.69
C ALA A 63 10.62 -2.78 27.22
N THR A 64 10.22 -1.62 27.76
CA THR A 64 9.94 -1.51 29.19
C THR A 64 8.76 -2.44 29.48
N PRO A 65 8.83 -3.32 30.50
CA PRO A 65 7.73 -4.24 30.77
C PRO A 65 6.46 -3.44 31.05
N ILE A 66 5.48 -3.56 30.14
CA ILE A 66 4.15 -2.98 30.31
C ILE A 66 3.44 -3.81 31.38
N THR A 67 3.09 -3.16 32.49
CA THR A 67 2.30 -3.79 33.56
C THR A 67 0.83 -3.49 33.32
N VAL A 68 -0.01 -4.52 33.32
CA VAL A 68 -1.47 -4.33 33.26
C VAL A 68 -1.91 -3.60 34.53
N PRO A 69 -2.61 -2.45 34.44
CA PRO A 69 -3.10 -1.75 35.63
C PRO A 69 -4.04 -2.67 36.41
N ALA A 70 -4.02 -2.57 37.74
CA ALA A 70 -4.85 -3.43 38.61
C ALA A 70 -6.36 -3.31 38.34
N SER A 71 -6.80 -2.20 37.73
CA SER A 71 -8.18 -1.96 37.30
C SER A 71 -8.54 -2.60 35.95
N GLY A 72 -7.58 -3.17 35.22
CA GLY A 72 -7.75 -3.62 33.84
C GLY A 72 -8.11 -2.48 32.87
N LEU A 73 -8.55 -2.87 31.66
CA LEU A 73 -8.99 -1.97 30.58
C LEU A 73 -10.52 -1.81 30.55
N ALA A 74 -11.29 -2.62 31.30
CA ALA A 74 -12.76 -2.68 31.25
C ALA A 74 -13.46 -1.34 31.54
N ALA A 75 -12.83 -0.45 32.30
CA ALA A 75 -13.42 0.86 32.64
C ALA A 75 -13.30 1.90 31.51
N VAL A 76 -12.43 1.66 30.52
CA VAL A 76 -12.06 2.66 29.50
C VAL A 76 -12.14 2.13 28.07
N CYS A 77 -12.06 0.82 27.87
CA CYS A 77 -12.04 0.20 26.55
C CYS A 77 -13.34 -0.55 26.26
N PRO A 78 -13.72 -0.65 24.97
CA PRO A 78 -14.78 -1.55 24.52
C PRO A 78 -14.41 -3.02 24.79
N SER A 79 -15.42 -3.88 24.87
CA SER A 79 -15.27 -5.32 24.93
C SER A 79 -16.28 -5.97 23.96
N PRO A 80 -15.84 -6.61 22.87
CA PRO A 80 -14.43 -6.79 22.49
C PRO A 80 -13.77 -5.51 21.95
N LEU A 81 -12.45 -5.40 22.13
CA LEU A 81 -11.62 -4.53 21.30
C LEU A 81 -11.34 -5.25 19.98
N VAL A 82 -11.94 -4.74 18.91
CA VAL A 82 -11.90 -5.32 17.56
C VAL A 82 -10.74 -4.74 16.74
N ILE A 83 -9.90 -5.61 16.22
CA ILE A 83 -8.76 -5.32 15.34
C ILE A 83 -9.02 -5.95 13.98
N GLN A 84 -9.11 -5.15 12.93
CA GLN A 84 -9.24 -5.60 11.55
C GLN A 84 -7.84 -5.67 10.91
N THR A 85 -7.38 -6.86 10.56
CA THR A 85 -6.16 -7.01 9.74
C THR A 85 -6.47 -6.63 8.29
N ASP A 86 -5.43 -6.27 7.54
CA ASP A 86 -5.49 -5.94 6.12
C ASP A 86 -5.39 -7.19 5.23
N TRP A 87 -4.85 -8.28 5.79
CA TRP A 87 -4.61 -9.51 5.06
C TRP A 87 -4.94 -10.78 5.86
N PHE A 88 -4.63 -11.94 5.29
CA PHE A 88 -4.75 -13.24 5.95
C PHE A 88 -3.90 -13.32 7.24
N PRO A 89 -4.22 -14.24 8.17
CA PRO A 89 -3.37 -14.47 9.33
C PRO A 89 -1.96 -14.91 8.89
N GLU A 90 -0.96 -14.07 9.17
CA GLU A 90 0.44 -14.25 8.81
C GLU A 90 1.33 -13.94 10.02
N ALA A 91 2.64 -14.19 9.92
CA ALA A 91 3.55 -14.12 11.06
C ALA A 91 3.59 -12.72 11.72
N GLU A 92 3.49 -11.66 10.93
CA GLU A 92 3.42 -10.26 11.35
C GLU A 92 2.14 -9.91 12.13
N HIS A 93 1.07 -10.68 11.94
CA HIS A 93 -0.18 -10.54 12.69
C HIS A 93 -0.11 -11.28 14.04
N GLY A 94 0.93 -12.08 14.26
CA GLY A 94 1.15 -12.89 15.47
C GLY A 94 0.93 -12.14 16.80
N PRO A 95 1.43 -10.90 16.99
CA PRO A 95 1.19 -10.15 18.21
C PRO A 95 -0.30 -9.95 18.55
N MET A 96 -1.18 -9.84 17.54
CA MET A 96 -2.62 -9.64 17.75
C MET A 96 -3.27 -10.91 18.30
N TYR A 97 -2.89 -12.06 17.76
CA TYR A 97 -3.34 -13.36 18.28
C TYR A 97 -2.75 -13.68 19.65
N GLN A 98 -1.52 -13.26 19.92
CA GLN A 98 -0.92 -13.41 21.24
C GLN A 98 -1.68 -12.64 22.31
N MET A 99 -2.37 -11.54 22.00
CA MET A 99 -3.21 -10.84 22.98
C MET A 99 -4.49 -11.61 23.36
N ILE A 100 -4.82 -12.71 22.68
CA ILE A 100 -5.99 -13.54 22.98
C ILE A 100 -5.55 -14.71 23.87
N GLY A 101 -6.11 -14.78 25.07
CA GLY A 101 -5.85 -15.83 26.05
C GLY A 101 -6.63 -17.13 25.80
N ASP A 102 -6.50 -18.05 26.76
CA ASP A 102 -7.24 -19.31 26.76
C ASP A 102 -8.76 -19.07 26.73
N GLY A 103 -9.50 -20.01 26.13
CA GLY A 103 -10.95 -19.93 26.00
C GLY A 103 -11.41 -19.12 24.77
N TYR A 104 -10.53 -18.86 23.82
CA TYR A 104 -10.88 -18.24 22.55
C TYR A 104 -11.81 -19.11 21.69
N SER A 105 -12.55 -18.44 20.81
CA SER A 105 -13.35 -19.04 19.76
C SER A 105 -12.80 -18.67 18.39
N VAL A 106 -12.90 -19.59 17.44
CA VAL A 106 -12.58 -19.36 16.03
C VAL A 106 -13.87 -19.52 15.23
N ASP A 107 -14.32 -18.44 14.62
CA ASP A 107 -15.35 -18.46 13.60
C ASP A 107 -14.67 -18.60 12.23
N ALA A 108 -14.60 -19.84 11.75
CA ALA A 108 -13.94 -20.16 10.49
C ALA A 108 -14.71 -19.64 9.27
N ASP A 109 -16.02 -19.41 9.38
CA ASP A 109 -16.83 -18.92 8.27
C ASP A 109 -16.57 -17.43 8.06
N ASN A 110 -16.65 -16.66 9.14
CA ASN A 110 -16.44 -15.21 9.14
C ASN A 110 -14.96 -14.80 9.28
N LYS A 111 -14.05 -15.76 9.48
CA LYS A 111 -12.59 -15.54 9.64
C LYS A 111 -12.27 -14.61 10.82
N VAL A 112 -12.92 -14.88 11.94
CA VAL A 112 -12.79 -14.12 13.20
C VAL A 112 -12.23 -15.00 14.30
N VAL A 113 -11.31 -14.46 15.09
CA VAL A 113 -10.83 -15.08 16.33
C VAL A 113 -11.11 -14.13 17.47
N SER A 114 -11.77 -14.59 18.52
CA SER A 114 -12.14 -13.77 19.67
C SER A 114 -11.92 -14.49 20.98
N GLY A 115 -11.57 -13.77 22.04
CA GLY A 115 -11.44 -14.38 23.37
C GLY A 115 -10.95 -13.40 24.43
N PRO A 116 -10.75 -13.88 25.67
CA PRO A 116 -10.31 -13.05 26.78
C PRO A 116 -8.97 -12.38 26.48
N GLY A 117 -8.89 -11.06 26.60
CA GLY A 117 -7.66 -10.31 26.37
C GLY A 117 -6.62 -10.57 27.47
N GLN A 118 -5.35 -10.69 27.07
CA GLN A 118 -4.24 -10.96 27.97
C GLN A 118 -2.96 -10.20 27.60
N LEU A 119 -2.09 -10.00 28.60
CA LEU A 119 -0.72 -9.56 28.42
C LEU A 119 0.20 -10.38 29.34
N GLY A 120 1.00 -11.29 28.78
CA GLY A 120 1.94 -12.12 29.54
C GLY A 120 1.27 -13.00 30.60
N GLY A 121 0.05 -13.46 30.35
CA GLY A 121 -0.80 -14.26 31.22
C GLY A 121 -1.73 -13.44 32.13
N ALA A 122 -1.53 -12.13 32.23
CA ALA A 122 -2.39 -11.27 33.04
C ALA A 122 -3.65 -10.84 32.26
N PRO A 123 -4.87 -10.98 32.82
CA PRO A 123 -6.09 -10.61 32.12
C PRO A 123 -6.21 -9.10 31.95
N LEU A 124 -6.60 -8.68 30.75
CA LEU A 124 -6.87 -7.28 30.43
C LEU A 124 -8.24 -6.81 30.92
N GLY A 125 -9.15 -7.74 31.20
CA GLY A 125 -10.52 -7.46 31.64
C GLY A 125 -11.49 -7.07 30.50
N ILE A 126 -11.03 -7.15 29.26
CA ILE A 126 -11.83 -7.02 28.03
C ILE A 126 -11.55 -8.22 27.13
N ASP A 127 -12.45 -8.51 26.20
CA ASP A 127 -12.19 -9.44 25.10
C ASP A 127 -11.41 -8.75 23.97
N ILE A 128 -10.62 -9.52 23.24
CA ILE A 128 -9.97 -9.10 21.99
C ILE A 128 -10.61 -9.89 20.85
N GLU A 129 -10.90 -9.22 19.74
CA GLU A 129 -11.39 -9.83 18.52
C GLU A 129 -10.51 -9.42 17.35
N VAL A 130 -9.98 -10.40 16.62
CA VAL A 130 -9.19 -10.19 15.41
C VAL A 130 -10.01 -10.66 14.22
N ARG A 131 -10.24 -9.76 13.26
CA ARG A 131 -10.96 -10.04 12.00
C ARG A 131 -9.98 -10.03 10.84
N THR A 132 -10.11 -11.01 9.96
CA THR A 132 -9.24 -11.17 8.79
C THR A 132 -9.60 -10.18 7.68
N GLY A 133 -8.60 -9.64 6.99
CA GLY A 133 -8.77 -8.74 5.83
C GLY A 133 -8.76 -9.46 4.48
N GLY A 134 -8.26 -8.78 3.44
CA GLY A 134 -8.15 -9.30 2.09
C GLY A 134 -9.49 -9.85 1.55
N PRO A 135 -9.53 -11.11 1.08
CA PRO A 135 -10.77 -11.73 0.57
C PRO A 135 -11.93 -11.76 1.56
N ALA A 136 -11.67 -11.79 2.87
CA ALA A 136 -12.72 -11.87 3.89
C ALA A 136 -13.59 -10.61 3.93
N ILE A 137 -13.05 -9.46 3.51
CA ILE A 137 -13.76 -8.19 3.37
C ILE A 137 -13.97 -7.80 1.89
N GLY A 138 -13.94 -8.79 0.99
CA GLY A 138 -14.16 -8.58 -0.45
C GLY A 138 -13.11 -7.67 -1.09
N TRP A 139 -11.88 -7.67 -0.57
CA TRP A 139 -10.78 -6.81 -1.04
C TRP A 139 -10.98 -5.32 -0.80
N ALA A 140 -11.95 -4.94 0.03
CA ALA A 140 -12.15 -3.55 0.40
C ALA A 140 -10.96 -3.04 1.23
N PRO A 141 -10.54 -1.77 1.05
CA PRO A 141 -9.66 -1.09 1.99
C PRO A 141 -10.16 -1.19 3.43
N VAL A 142 -9.30 -1.53 4.39
CA VAL A 142 -9.68 -1.57 5.83
C VAL A 142 -10.21 -0.22 6.29
N SER A 143 -9.62 0.89 5.81
CA SER A 143 -10.08 2.25 6.07
C SER A 143 -11.57 2.42 5.70
N SER A 144 -11.95 2.04 4.48
CA SER A 144 -13.34 2.09 4.02
C SER A 144 -14.27 1.21 4.86
N TYR A 145 -13.80 0.02 5.24
CA TYR A 145 -14.58 -0.91 6.05
C TYR A 145 -14.83 -0.36 7.47
N MET A 146 -13.82 0.25 8.10
CA MET A 146 -13.95 0.95 9.39
C MET A 146 -14.95 2.11 9.37
N TYR A 147 -15.12 2.79 8.23
CA TYR A 147 -16.14 3.85 8.08
C TYR A 147 -17.57 3.32 7.95
N THR A 148 -17.72 2.04 7.60
CA THR A 148 -19.03 1.40 7.42
C THR A 148 -19.40 0.47 8.57
N ASP A 149 -18.44 0.10 9.42
CA ASP A 149 -18.62 -0.76 10.58
C ASP A 149 -17.96 -0.15 11.81
N ASP A 150 -18.76 0.59 12.59
CA ASP A 150 -18.36 1.25 13.84
C ASP A 150 -17.94 0.26 14.95
N SER A 151 -18.10 -1.06 14.75
CA SER A 151 -17.60 -2.06 15.70
C SER A 151 -16.11 -2.30 15.59
N ILE A 152 -15.45 -1.81 14.53
CA ILE A 152 -14.01 -1.95 14.32
C ILE A 152 -13.29 -0.76 14.98
N HIS A 153 -12.36 -1.07 15.89
CA HIS A 153 -11.71 -0.03 16.70
C HIS A 153 -10.29 0.28 16.20
N LEU A 154 -9.59 -0.73 15.68
CA LEU A 154 -8.25 -0.62 15.12
C LEU A 154 -8.20 -1.34 13.78
N GLY A 155 -7.48 -0.78 12.81
CA GLY A 155 -7.30 -1.37 11.49
C GLY A 155 -5.84 -1.31 11.04
N TYR A 156 -5.39 -2.38 10.40
CA TYR A 156 -4.08 -2.40 9.74
C TYR A 156 -4.13 -1.59 8.45
N ARG A 157 -3.17 -0.69 8.27
CA ARG A 157 -2.91 0.02 7.02
C ARG A 157 -1.45 0.42 6.88
N SER A 158 -0.93 0.36 5.66
CA SER A 158 0.38 0.93 5.34
C SER A 158 0.32 2.47 5.35
N THR A 159 1.44 3.10 5.74
CA THR A 159 1.51 4.56 5.88
C THR A 159 1.24 5.30 4.58
N ASP A 160 1.73 4.79 3.45
CA ASP A 160 1.53 5.37 2.13
C ASP A 160 0.05 5.36 1.71
N GLN A 161 -0.66 4.25 1.93
CA GLN A 161 -2.11 4.19 1.68
C GLN A 161 -2.88 5.15 2.59
N GLN A 162 -2.54 5.24 3.87
CA GLN A 162 -3.18 6.20 4.78
C GLN A 162 -2.98 7.65 4.32
N VAL A 163 -1.80 7.99 3.80
CA VAL A 163 -1.52 9.35 3.27
C VAL A 163 -2.36 9.64 2.03
N LEU A 164 -2.49 8.68 1.12
CA LEU A 164 -3.21 8.87 -0.14
C LEU A 164 -4.73 8.92 0.04
N GLU A 165 -5.27 8.20 1.03
CA GLU A 165 -6.71 8.13 1.30
C GLU A 165 -7.16 9.18 2.34
N TYR A 166 -6.24 9.96 2.90
CA TYR A 166 -6.53 10.83 4.06
C TYR A 166 -7.70 11.81 3.82
N SER A 167 -7.87 12.31 2.60
CA SER A 167 -8.96 13.23 2.26
C SER A 167 -10.35 12.59 2.33
N ASP A 168 -10.44 11.27 2.08
CA ASP A 168 -11.70 10.54 1.97
C ASP A 168 -11.98 9.68 3.21
N ALA A 169 -10.92 9.11 3.81
CA ALA A 169 -10.99 8.23 4.97
C ALA A 169 -9.85 8.54 5.98
N PRO A 170 -9.90 9.69 6.69
CA PRO A 170 -8.85 10.07 7.62
C PRO A 170 -8.71 9.08 8.79
N MET A 171 -7.52 8.47 8.89
CA MET A 171 -7.13 7.55 9.95
C MET A 171 -6.05 8.15 10.85
N LEU A 172 -6.00 7.70 12.11
CA LEU A 172 -4.94 8.04 13.06
C LEU A 172 -4.07 6.82 13.33
N SER A 173 -2.81 6.86 12.91
CA SER A 173 -1.81 5.86 13.30
C SER A 173 -1.47 5.96 14.78
N VAL A 174 -1.81 4.92 15.56
CA VAL A 174 -1.55 4.86 17.02
C VAL A 174 -0.44 3.87 17.39
N VAL A 175 -0.07 2.97 16.47
CA VAL A 175 0.97 1.96 16.67
C VAL A 175 1.65 1.63 15.34
N ALA A 176 2.95 1.37 15.37
CA ALA A 176 3.72 0.82 14.26
C ALA A 176 4.30 -0.53 14.71
N PRO A 177 3.58 -1.66 14.49
CA PRO A 177 4.02 -2.96 14.99
C PRO A 177 5.29 -3.47 14.29
N LEU A 178 5.61 -2.90 13.11
CA LEU A 178 6.79 -3.22 12.33
C LEU A 178 7.53 -1.92 11.97
N GLU A 179 8.85 -1.92 12.14
CA GLU A 179 9.74 -0.86 11.62
C GLU A 179 9.81 -0.87 10.09
N LYS A 180 9.61 -2.05 9.48
CA LYS A 180 9.63 -2.26 8.03
C LYS A 180 8.41 -3.05 7.62
N ASN A 181 7.70 -2.56 6.60
CA ASN A 181 6.63 -3.30 5.97
C ASN A 181 7.20 -4.57 5.31
N PRO A 182 6.62 -5.77 5.52
CA PRO A 182 7.13 -7.02 5.00
C PRO A 182 6.82 -7.25 3.51
N GLN A 183 6.13 -6.33 2.85
CA GLN A 183 5.96 -6.34 1.40
C GLN A 183 7.30 -6.42 0.69
N MET A 184 7.38 -7.31 -0.29
CA MET A 184 8.58 -7.53 -1.09
C MET A 184 8.22 -7.73 -2.56
N VAL A 185 9.25 -7.67 -3.40
CA VAL A 185 9.23 -8.19 -4.76
C VAL A 185 10.27 -9.30 -4.82
N MET A 186 9.85 -10.50 -5.19
CA MET A 186 10.70 -11.67 -5.36
C MET A 186 10.93 -11.98 -6.83
N TRP A 187 12.07 -12.59 -7.14
CA TRP A 187 12.44 -13.06 -8.47
C TRP A 187 13.33 -14.30 -8.35
N ASP A 188 13.35 -15.13 -9.39
CA ASP A 188 14.22 -16.29 -9.45
C ASP A 188 15.64 -15.89 -9.87
N THR A 189 16.65 -16.21 -9.06
CA THR A 189 18.05 -15.84 -9.33
C THR A 189 18.73 -16.69 -10.40
N ASP A 190 18.23 -17.90 -10.67
CA ASP A 190 18.72 -18.74 -11.77
C ASP A 190 18.18 -18.22 -13.11
N ALA A 191 16.94 -17.73 -13.13
CA ALA A 191 16.35 -17.06 -14.29
C ALA A 191 16.98 -15.67 -14.53
N HIS A 192 17.28 -14.93 -13.45
CA HIS A 192 17.76 -13.53 -13.50
C HIS A 192 19.06 -13.32 -12.69
N PRO A 193 20.20 -13.91 -13.10
CA PRO A 193 21.43 -13.94 -12.29
C PRO A 193 22.12 -12.58 -12.08
N ASN A 194 21.77 -11.59 -12.91
CA ASN A 194 22.34 -10.26 -12.88
C ASN A 194 21.53 -9.26 -12.03
N VAL A 195 20.28 -9.60 -11.70
CA VAL A 195 19.39 -8.74 -10.92
C VAL A 195 19.80 -8.74 -9.44
N ARG A 196 20.05 -7.54 -8.88
CA ARG A 196 20.43 -7.33 -7.48
C ARG A 196 19.57 -6.28 -6.78
N SER A 197 18.69 -5.61 -7.51
CA SER A 197 17.86 -4.52 -7.03
C SER A 197 16.57 -4.40 -7.84
N LEU A 198 15.60 -3.65 -7.33
CA LEU A 198 14.38 -3.32 -8.06
C LEU A 198 14.65 -2.54 -9.35
N ALA A 199 15.72 -1.73 -9.39
CA ALA A 199 16.10 -1.00 -10.59
C ALA A 199 16.66 -1.90 -11.70
N ASP A 200 17.28 -3.03 -11.33
CA ASP A 200 17.75 -4.01 -12.31
C ASP A 200 16.57 -4.72 -12.97
N LEU A 201 15.48 -4.99 -12.24
CA LEU A 201 14.22 -5.50 -12.82
C LEU A 201 13.70 -4.57 -13.92
N GLY A 202 13.72 -3.26 -13.66
CA GLY A 202 13.40 -2.22 -14.62
C GLY A 202 14.31 -2.26 -15.85
N SER A 203 15.62 -2.23 -15.62
CA SER A 203 16.64 -2.18 -16.67
C SER A 203 16.65 -3.42 -17.56
N GLU A 204 16.35 -4.59 -17.02
CA GLU A 204 16.27 -5.86 -17.76
C GLU A 204 14.91 -6.08 -18.45
N GLY A 205 13.93 -5.19 -18.24
CA GLY A 205 12.61 -5.30 -18.88
C GLY A 205 11.76 -6.44 -18.31
N ILE A 206 12.04 -6.87 -17.08
CA ILE A 206 11.34 -7.99 -16.44
C ILE A 206 9.90 -7.58 -16.14
N THR A 207 8.94 -8.49 -16.37
CA THR A 207 7.53 -8.30 -15.97
C THR A 207 7.40 -8.41 -14.46
N ILE A 208 6.67 -7.49 -13.84
CA ILE A 208 6.55 -7.37 -12.39
C ILE A 208 5.07 -7.51 -12.03
N ASN A 209 4.71 -8.68 -11.51
CA ASN A 209 3.35 -8.99 -11.15
C ASN A 209 3.00 -8.47 -9.75
N VAL A 210 2.07 -7.53 -9.66
CA VAL A 210 1.70 -6.81 -8.43
C VAL A 210 0.18 -6.71 -8.30
N PHE A 211 -0.32 -6.37 -7.12
CA PHE A 211 -1.75 -6.09 -6.94
C PHE A 211 -2.15 -4.84 -7.73
N GLY A 212 -3.25 -4.94 -8.48
CA GLY A 212 -3.87 -3.78 -9.10
C GLY A 212 -4.28 -2.74 -8.06
N GLY A 213 -4.00 -1.46 -8.35
CA GLY A 213 -4.31 -0.34 -7.44
C GLY A 213 -3.32 -0.17 -6.28
N GLY A 214 -2.23 -0.94 -6.25
CA GLY A 214 -1.10 -0.70 -5.34
C GLY A 214 -0.31 0.55 -5.70
N THR A 215 0.24 1.21 -4.68
CA THR A 215 0.82 2.56 -4.76
C THR A 215 2.32 2.57 -5.04
N PHE A 216 3.05 1.57 -4.56
CA PHE A 216 4.51 1.53 -4.70
C PHE A 216 4.98 1.39 -6.16
N ALA A 217 4.23 0.66 -7.00
CA ALA A 217 4.57 0.46 -8.41
C ALA A 217 4.46 1.78 -9.19
N ASP A 218 3.43 2.58 -8.92
CA ASP A 218 3.25 3.90 -9.53
C ASP A 218 4.39 4.86 -9.18
N VAL A 219 4.90 4.80 -7.95
CA VAL A 219 6.07 5.60 -7.54
C VAL A 219 7.31 5.19 -8.32
N PHE A 220 7.59 3.88 -8.47
CA PHE A 220 8.74 3.42 -9.23
C PHE A 220 8.64 3.74 -10.72
N VAL A 221 7.43 3.74 -11.29
CA VAL A 221 7.21 4.20 -12.67
C VAL A 221 7.44 5.71 -12.77
N ALA A 222 6.93 6.51 -11.83
CA ALA A 222 7.12 7.96 -11.81
C ALA A 222 8.59 8.38 -11.63
N GLU A 223 9.37 7.61 -10.87
CA GLU A 223 10.81 7.81 -10.68
C GLU A 223 11.65 7.29 -11.86
N GLY A 224 11.03 6.62 -12.84
CA GLY A 224 11.72 6.03 -13.99
C GLY A 224 12.55 4.78 -13.65
N ILE A 225 12.30 4.17 -12.49
CA ILE A 225 12.92 2.91 -12.07
C ILE A 225 12.32 1.76 -12.87
N TRP A 226 11.00 1.76 -13.06
CA TRP A 226 10.26 0.81 -13.89
C TRP A 226 9.56 1.53 -15.04
N SER A 227 9.19 0.78 -16.09
CA SER A 227 8.26 1.27 -17.11
C SER A 227 6.84 0.75 -16.83
N ALA A 228 5.83 1.51 -17.24
CA ALA A 228 4.43 1.13 -17.05
C ALA A 228 4.10 -0.22 -17.72
N ASP A 229 4.72 -0.53 -18.86
CA ASP A 229 4.51 -1.77 -19.62
C ASP A 229 5.06 -3.02 -18.89
N GLN A 230 5.94 -2.84 -17.90
CA GLN A 230 6.43 -3.95 -17.06
C GLN A 230 5.49 -4.31 -15.93
N VAL A 231 4.59 -3.41 -15.52
CA VAL A 231 3.73 -3.62 -14.36
C VAL A 231 2.52 -4.45 -14.78
N ASP A 232 2.41 -5.64 -14.22
CA ASP A 232 1.28 -6.54 -14.43
C ASP A 232 0.39 -6.57 -13.18
N PRO A 233 -0.80 -5.93 -13.21
CA PRO A 233 -1.66 -5.75 -12.05
C PRO A 233 -2.51 -6.98 -11.68
N SER A 234 -2.18 -8.18 -12.20
CA SER A 234 -2.99 -9.39 -12.04
C SER A 234 -2.62 -10.28 -10.84
N TYR A 235 -1.76 -9.83 -9.92
CA TYR A 235 -1.39 -10.64 -8.76
C TYR A 235 -2.64 -10.90 -7.90
N ASP A 236 -2.83 -12.16 -7.51
CA ASP A 236 -4.01 -12.62 -6.79
C ASP A 236 -3.74 -12.95 -5.31
N GLY A 237 -2.53 -12.67 -4.84
CA GLY A 237 -2.10 -13.00 -3.48
C GLY A 237 -1.55 -14.43 -3.32
N SER A 238 -1.35 -15.16 -4.43
CA SER A 238 -0.80 -16.52 -4.39
C SER A 238 0.56 -16.64 -5.13
N PRO A 239 1.44 -17.58 -4.73
CA PRO A 239 2.68 -17.84 -5.47
C PRO A 239 2.45 -18.62 -6.77
N ALA A 240 1.20 -18.97 -7.11
CA ALA A 240 0.91 -19.91 -8.20
C ALA A 240 1.46 -19.44 -9.56
N ARG A 241 1.40 -18.13 -9.83
CA ARG A 241 1.91 -17.57 -11.08
C ARG A 241 3.44 -17.60 -11.11
N PHE A 242 4.11 -17.13 -10.06
CA PHE A 242 5.57 -17.18 -9.95
C PHE A 242 6.12 -18.61 -10.08
N VAL A 243 5.44 -19.60 -9.46
CA VAL A 243 5.81 -21.02 -9.60
C VAL A 243 5.64 -21.53 -11.03
N ALA A 244 4.63 -21.05 -11.77
CA ALA A 244 4.38 -21.45 -13.14
C ALA A 244 5.32 -20.76 -14.16
N ASP A 245 5.79 -19.56 -13.84
CA ASP A 245 6.65 -18.75 -14.69
C ASP A 245 7.73 -18.02 -13.87
N GLN A 246 8.91 -18.62 -13.80
CA GLN A 246 10.06 -18.06 -13.08
C GLN A 246 10.70 -16.86 -13.79
N THR A 247 10.23 -16.49 -15.00
CA THR A 247 10.78 -15.36 -15.75
C THR A 247 10.21 -14.02 -15.32
N ILE A 248 9.16 -14.00 -14.48
CA ILE A 248 8.63 -12.77 -13.89
C ILE A 248 9.26 -12.46 -12.52
N ALA A 249 9.14 -11.21 -12.10
CA ALA A 249 9.19 -10.85 -10.69
C ALA A 249 7.76 -10.77 -10.14
N GLN A 250 7.57 -11.03 -8.85
CA GLN A 250 6.26 -11.02 -8.22
C GLN A 250 6.28 -10.28 -6.89
N GLN A 251 5.24 -9.50 -6.61
CA GLN A 251 4.95 -9.01 -5.27
C GLN A 251 4.70 -10.18 -4.31
N GLY A 252 4.98 -9.96 -3.04
CA GLY A 252 4.54 -10.84 -1.96
C GLY A 252 4.85 -10.26 -0.59
N PHE A 253 4.78 -11.11 0.42
CA PHE A 253 5.18 -10.79 1.79
C PHE A 253 6.32 -11.69 2.22
N ALA A 254 7.42 -11.11 2.70
CA ALA A 254 8.62 -11.84 3.13
C ALA A 254 8.37 -12.77 4.34
N SER A 255 7.23 -12.59 5.00
CA SER A 255 6.72 -13.37 6.12
C SER A 255 5.88 -14.58 5.69
N ALA A 256 5.43 -14.65 4.43
CA ALA A 256 4.42 -15.60 3.98
C ALA A 256 4.83 -16.41 2.74
N GLU A 257 5.57 -15.81 1.83
CA GLU A 257 5.99 -16.45 0.57
C GLU A 257 7.20 -17.40 0.78
N PRO A 258 7.33 -18.43 -0.07
CA PRO A 258 8.40 -19.45 0.03
C PRO A 258 9.82 -18.96 -0.29
#